data_AF-A0A536CCH3-F1
#
_entry.id   AF-A0A536CCH3-F1
#
_cell.length_a   1.000
_cell.length_b   1.000
_cell.length_c   1.000
_cell.angle_alpha   90.00
_cell.angle_beta   90.00
_cell.angle_gamma   90.00
#
_symmetry.space_group_name_H-M   'P 1'
#
loop_
_entity.id
_entity.type
_entity.pdbx_description
1 polymer ?
#
loop_
_entity_poly.entity_id
_entity_poly.type
_entity_poly.pdbx_seq_one_letter_code
_entity_poly.pdbx_strand_id
1 'polypeptide(L)' 'MNAGWRTELEEVVQALDGFALRGRVLELAGGTGIWTKQLAQTAAELTVVDASPEMLGINRDRVRDPYVRYITADLFELAA' A
#
# COMPACT_ATOMS: atom_id res chain seq x y z
N MET A 1 13.87 -13.28 11.04
CA MET A 1 12.52 -13.44 10.47
C MET A 1 12.34 -14.90 10.07
N ASN A 2 11.21 -15.53 10.41
CA ASN A 2 10.97 -16.96 10.13
C ASN A 2 10.88 -17.22 8.61
N ALA A 3 11.33 -18.38 8.13
CA ALA A 3 11.40 -18.72 6.71
C ALA A 3 10.04 -18.79 6.01
N GLY A 4 9.00 -19.31 6.69
CA GLY A 4 7.64 -19.40 6.11
C GLY A 4 7.05 -18.03 5.74
N TRP A 5 7.25 -17.04 6.62
CA TRP A 5 6.82 -15.66 6.39
C TRP A 5 7.46 -15.02 5.15
N ARG A 6 8.68 -15.43 4.77
CA ARG A 6 9.34 -14.91 3.57
C ARG A 6 8.72 -15.48 2.29
N THR A 7 8.40 -16.77 2.29
CA THR A 7 7.78 -17.43 1.13
C THR A 7 6.39 -16.86 0.85
N GLU A 8 5.56 -16.66 1.87
CA GLU A 8 4.23 -16.04 1.73
C GLU A 8 4.33 -14.60 1.21
N LEU A 9 5.32 -13.82 1.67
CA LEU A 9 5.62 -12.48 1.16
C LEU A 9 6.01 -12.50 -0.32
N GLU A 10 6.90 -13.41 -0.70
CA GLU A 10 7.38 -13.54 -2.08
C GLU A 10 6.24 -13.87 -3.05
N GLU A 11 5.31 -14.74 -2.67
CA GLU A 11 4.14 -15.08 -3.49
C GLU A 11 3.27 -13.84 -3.78
N VAL A 12 2.97 -13.04 -2.76
CA VAL A 12 2.16 -11.82 -2.94
C VAL A 12 2.90 -10.77 -3.78
N VAL A 13 4.21 -10.60 -3.57
CA VAL A 13 5.02 -9.69 -4.39
C VAL A 13 4.97 -10.10 -5.86
N GLN A 14 5.17 -11.38 -6.17
CA GLN A 14 5.08 -11.89 -7.54
C GLN A 14 3.70 -11.69 -8.16
N ALA A 15 2.63 -11.89 -7.38
CA ALA A 15 1.27 -11.65 -7.85
C ALA A 15 1.02 -10.16 -8.16
N LEU A 16 1.48 -9.25 -7.31
CA LEU A 16 1.36 -7.80 -7.54
C LEU A 16 2.15 -7.36 -8.77
N ASP A 17 3.36 -7.90 -8.95
CA ASP A 17 4.21 -7.63 -10.11
C ASP A 17 3.59 -8.14 -11.42
N GLY A 18 3.06 -9.36 -11.40
CA GLY A 18 2.41 -9.95 -12.56
C GLY A 18 1.13 -9.22 -12.95
N PHE A 19 0.35 -8.74 -11.97
CA PHE A 19 -0.87 -8.00 -12.23
C PHE A 19 -0.60 -6.57 -12.73
N ALA A 20 0.48 -5.94 -12.26
CA ALA A 20 0.94 -4.62 -12.68
C ALA A 20 -0.20 -3.59 -12.72
N LEU A 21 -0.77 -3.32 -11.55
CA LEU A 21 -1.85 -2.35 -11.33
C LEU A 21 -1.47 -0.96 -11.86
N ARG A 22 -2.14 -0.52 -12.94
CA ARG A 22 -1.91 0.78 -13.58
C ARG A 22 -3.08 1.74 -13.38
N GLY A 23 -2.84 3.02 -13.62
CA GLY A 23 -3.85 4.06 -13.51
C GLY A 23 -4.07 4.49 -12.06
N ARG A 24 -5.33 4.70 -11.67
CA ARG A 24 -5.69 5.12 -10.32
C ARG A 24 -5.95 3.90 -9.43
N VAL A 25 -5.10 3.71 -8.43
CA VAL A 25 -5.14 2.56 -7.52
C VAL A 25 -5.54 3.02 -6.13
N LEU A 26 -6.39 2.22 -5.47
CA LEU A 26 -6.81 2.40 -4.09
C LEU A 26 -6.26 1.24 -3.26
N GLU A 27 -5.45 1.55 -2.25
CA GLU A 27 -4.97 0.60 -1.24
C GLU A 27 -5.72 0.85 0.06
N LEU A 28 -6.37 -0.20 0.57
CA LEU A 28 -7.11 -0.18 1.83
C LEU A 28 -6.27 -0.83 2.93
N ALA A 29 -6.30 -0.23 4.13
CA ALA A 29 -5.50 -0.66 5.28
C ALA A 29 -4.00 -0.73 4.95
N GLY A 30 -3.48 0.36 4.36
CA GLY A 30 -2.10 0.39 3.84
C GLY A 30 -1.01 0.29 4.90
N GLY A 31 -1.34 0.43 6.19
CA GLY A 31 -0.43 0.25 7.31
C GLY A 31 0.89 1.00 7.11
N THR A 32 2.02 0.34 7.35
CA THR A 32 3.39 0.90 7.20
C THR A 32 3.97 0.80 5.79
N GLY A 33 3.15 0.47 4.77
CA GLY A 33 3.54 0.55 3.37
C GLY A 33 4.33 -0.64 2.82
N ILE A 34 4.04 -1.86 3.30
CA ILE A 34 4.64 -3.09 2.74
C ILE A 34 4.24 -3.22 1.26
N TRP A 35 2.95 -3.06 0.95
CA TRP A 35 2.42 -3.19 -0.41
C TRP A 35 2.43 -1.87 -1.17
N THR A 36 2.23 -0.74 -0.48
CA THR A 36 2.33 0.61 -1.08
C THR A 36 3.59 0.78 -1.92
N LYS A 37 4.75 0.31 -1.43
CA LYS A 37 6.01 0.38 -2.18
C LYS A 37 5.95 -0.35 -3.51
N GLN A 38 5.28 -1.50 -3.57
CA GLN A 38 5.17 -2.30 -4.79
C GLN A 38 4.16 -1.66 -5.76
N LEU A 39 3.01 -1.24 -5.23
CA LEU A 39 1.95 -0.61 -6.01
C LEU A 39 2.41 0.72 -6.64
N ALA A 40 3.19 1.53 -5.91
CA ALA A 40 3.72 2.81 -6.38
C ALA A 40 4.64 2.67 -7.62
N GLN A 41 5.21 1.49 -7.89
CA GLN A 41 6.07 1.28 -9.06
C GLN A 41 5.29 1.28 -10.38
N THR A 42 3.98 1.00 -10.35
CA THR A 42 3.18 0.78 -11.56
C THR A 42 1.92 1.63 -11.63
N ALA A 43 1.40 2.08 -10.49
CA ALA A 43 0.27 3.00 -10.43
C ALA A 43 0.66 4.38 -10.99
N ALA A 44 -0.27 5.03 -11.70
CA ALA A 44 -0.11 6.43 -12.09
C ALA A 44 -0.48 7.38 -10.93
N GLU A 45 -1.47 6.98 -10.14
CA GLU A 45 -1.88 7.65 -8.90
C GLU A 45 -2.25 6.56 -7.89
N LEU A 46 -1.72 6.65 -6.67
CA LEU A 46 -2.03 5.72 -5.60
C LEU A 46 -2.66 6.46 -4.42
N THR A 47 -3.85 6.05 -4.01
CA THR A 47 -4.48 6.50 -2.76
C THR A 47 -4.41 5.39 -1.73
N VAL A 48 -3.81 5.67 -0.59
CA VAL A 48 -3.68 4.76 0.55
C VAL A 48 -4.59 5.22 1.66
N VAL A 49 -5.44 4.32 2.16
CA VAL A 49 -6.35 4.60 3.28
C VAL A 49 -5.98 3.72 4.47
N ASP A 50 -5.90 4.31 5.65
CA ASP A 50 -5.74 3.59 6.91
C ASP A 50 -6.36 4.39 8.06
N ALA A 51 -6.84 3.72 9.11
CA ALA A 51 -7.40 4.38 10.28
C ALA A 51 -6.32 5.01 11.17
N SER A 52 -5.07 4.53 11.09
CA SER A 52 -3.96 4.99 11.92
C SER A 52 -3.12 6.07 11.23
N PRO A 53 -3.14 7.33 11.70
CA PRO A 53 -2.28 8.39 11.16
C PRO A 53 -0.79 8.09 11.39
N GLU A 54 -0.43 7.37 12.46
CA GLU A 54 0.96 6.96 12.74
C GLU A 54 1.47 5.99 11.67
N MET A 55 0.68 4.98 11.33
CA MET A 55 1.03 4.00 10.30
C MET A 55 1.23 4.68 8.94
N LEU A 56 0.33 5.61 8.58
CA LEU A 56 0.46 6.41 7.36
C LEU A 56 1.70 7.31 7.38
N GLY A 57 2.12 7.82 8.54
CA GLY A 57 3.37 8.55 8.71
C GLY A 57 4.58 7.69 8.34
N ILE A 58 4.67 6.48 8.91
CA ILE A 58 5.74 5.52 8.61
C ILE A 58 5.72 5.13 7.13
N ASN A 59 4.53 4.89 6.57
CA ASN A 59 4.36 4.54 5.17
C ASN A 59 4.90 5.65 4.25
N ARG A 60 4.48 6.90 4.48
CA ARG A 60 4.95 8.06 3.73
C ARG A 60 6.46 8.22 3.77
N ASP A 61 7.05 8.06 4.95
CA ASP A 61 8.51 8.16 5.14
C ASP A 61 9.29 7.02 4.49
N ARG A 62 8.67 5.84 4.35
CA ARG A 62 9.26 4.67 3.68
C ARG A 62 9.15 4.75 2.17
N VAL A 63 7.99 5.19 1.65
CA VAL A 63 7.69 5.17 0.21
C VAL A 63 8.24 6.42 -0.49
N ARG A 64 8.08 7.61 0.10
CA ARG A 64 8.62 8.89 -0.40
C ARG A 64 8.30 9.17 -1.87
N ASP A 65 7.08 8.83 -2.31
CA ASP A 65 6.62 9.06 -3.67
C ASP A 65 5.54 10.17 -3.69
N PRO A 66 5.71 11.25 -4.48
CA PRO A 66 4.75 12.34 -4.54
C PRO A 66 3.41 11.97 -5.18
N TYR A 67 3.34 10.87 -5.93
CA TYR A 67 2.11 10.37 -6.56
C TYR A 67 1.29 9.46 -5.63
N VAL A 68 1.77 9.27 -4.39
CA VAL A 68 1.05 8.55 -3.34
C VAL A 68 0.37 9.54 -2.40
N ARG A 69 -0.96 9.48 -2.38
CA ARG A 69 -1.83 10.23 -1.47
C ARG A 69 -2.26 9.34 -0.31
N TYR A 70 -2.28 9.90 0.88
CA TYR A 70 -2.70 9.20 2.09
C TYR A 70 -3.96 9.84 2.67
N ILE A 71 -4.93 9.02 3.06
CA ILE A 71 -6.18 9.42 3.69
C ILE A 71 -6.32 8.66 5.00
N THR A 72 -6.50 9.39 6.10
CA THR A 72 -6.86 8.78 7.38
C THR A 72 -8.37 8.64 7.46
N ALA A 73 -8.87 7.41 7.48
CA ALA A 73 -10.30 7.14 7.61
C ALA A 73 -10.56 5.73 8.18
N ASP A 74 -11.69 5.57 8.86
CA ASP A 74 -12.23 4.25 9.15
C ASP A 74 -12.83 3.68 7.86
N LEU A 75 -12.34 2.51 7.43
CA LEU A 75 -12.80 1.85 6.21
C LEU A 75 -14.26 1.41 6.27
N PHE A 76 -14.77 1.13 7.48
CA PHE A 76 -16.15 0.69 7.67
C PHE A 76 -17.13 1.86 7.71
N GLU A 77 -16.63 3.09 7.94
CA GLU A 77 -17.41 4.33 7.88
C GLU A 77 -17.09 5.18 6.64
N LEU A 78 -16.21 4.67 5.77
CA LEU A 78 -15.81 5.36 4.56
C LEU A 78 -16.99 5.40 3.57
N ALA A 79 -17.68 6.54 3.52
CA ALA A 79 -18.62 6.83 2.44
C ALA A 79 -17.82 7.06 1.15
N ALA A 80 -17.99 6.16 0.18
CA ALA A 80 -17.40 6.25 -1.16
C ALA A 80 -18.20 7.19 -2.08
#